data_AF-A0ABD6MT64-F1
#
_entry.id   AF-A0ABD6MT64-F1
#
_cell.length_a   1.000
_cell.length_b   1.000
_cell.length_c   1.000
_cell.angle_alpha   90.00
_cell.angle_beta   90.00
_cell.angle_gamma   90.00
#
_symmetry.space_group_name_H-M   'P 1'
#
loop_
_entity.id
_entity.type
_entity.pdbx_description
1 polymer ?
#
loop_
_entity_poly.entity_id
_entity_poly.type
_entity_poly.pdbx_seq_one_letter_code
_entity_poly.pdbx_strand_id
1 'polypeptide(L)'
;MSAGGPAVARLERTGGVWWWADNSRARRDLLALPFPHPDSYDEADDALLRREPRAEDYPDDEEAFSWAWTAWDDEAGEFEDRKTAGAIVLKEHGCGFATLLALTGPLAGTVWWDGRATCDLIVPLSLDHAGGGRPATFGEWLGRDSWDLLPPDSRPRRRG
;
A
#
# COMPACT_ATOMS: atom_id res chain seq x y z
N MET A 1 -1.28 8.54 22.98
CA MET A 1 -1.06 7.82 21.71
C MET A 1 -2.43 7.56 21.11
N SER A 2 -2.83 8.30 20.08
CA SER A 2 -4.20 8.21 19.56
C SER A 2 -4.40 6.86 18.87
N ALA A 3 -5.22 6.03 19.51
CA ALA A 3 -5.84 4.86 18.92
C ALA A 3 -6.67 5.30 17.69
N GLY A 4 -6.59 4.50 16.61
CA GLY A 4 -7.28 4.75 15.34
C GLY A 4 -8.74 5.12 15.54
N GLY A 5 -9.07 6.37 15.19
CA GLY A 5 -10.45 6.84 15.16
C GLY A 5 -11.19 6.37 13.91
N PRO A 6 -12.53 6.48 13.88
CA PRO A 6 -13.39 6.15 12.73
C PRO A 6 -13.22 7.11 11.53
N ALA A 7 -12.19 7.96 11.52
CA ALA A 7 -12.07 9.03 10.56
C ALA A 7 -11.51 8.52 9.23
N VAL A 8 -12.31 8.67 8.18
CA VAL A 8 -11.81 8.67 6.80
C VAL A 8 -10.86 9.86 6.63
N ALA A 9 -9.82 9.69 5.82
CA ALA A 9 -8.78 10.68 5.57
C ALA A 9 -9.40 12.05 5.25
N ARG A 10 -8.96 13.07 6.00
CA ARG A 10 -9.55 14.41 5.92
C ARG A 10 -9.06 15.14 4.67
N LEU A 11 -9.99 15.71 3.91
CA LEU A 11 -9.67 16.64 2.83
C LEU A 11 -9.45 18.05 3.41
N GLU A 12 -8.32 18.66 3.07
CA GLU A 12 -7.87 19.97 3.54
C GLU A 12 -7.53 20.90 2.37
N ARG A 13 -7.66 22.21 2.57
CA ARG A 13 -7.33 23.22 1.57
C ARG A 13 -6.19 24.10 2.05
N THR A 14 -5.04 24.01 1.38
CA THR A 14 -3.83 24.79 1.69
C THR A 14 -3.37 25.53 0.44
N GLY A 15 -3.15 26.84 0.54
CA GLY A 15 -2.69 27.65 -0.60
C GLY A 15 -3.63 27.62 -1.81
N GLY A 16 -4.94 27.38 -1.59
CA GLY A 16 -5.94 27.28 -2.66
C GLY A 16 -6.13 25.89 -3.25
N VAL A 17 -5.27 24.91 -2.91
CA VAL A 17 -5.30 23.54 -3.43
C VAL A 17 -5.87 22.58 -2.39
N TRP A 18 -6.65 21.60 -2.85
CA TRP A 18 -7.17 20.52 -2.00
C TRP A 18 -6.19 19.35 -1.91
N TRP A 19 -6.02 18.80 -0.71
CA TRP A 19 -5.22 17.61 -0.46
C TRP A 19 -5.72 16.81 0.75
N TRP A 20 -5.44 15.51 0.80
CA TRP A 20 -5.79 14.69 1.97
C TRP A 20 -4.67 14.74 3.01
N ALA A 21 -5.01 15.08 4.26
CA ALA A 21 -4.06 15.33 5.34
C ALA A 21 -3.12 14.14 5.61
N ASP A 22 -3.65 12.92 5.52
CA ASP A 22 -2.93 11.67 5.80
C ASP A 22 -2.16 11.12 4.58
N ASN A 23 -2.01 11.93 3.51
CA ASN A 23 -1.34 11.52 2.28
C ASN A 23 -0.08 12.36 2.04
N SER A 24 1.08 11.71 1.97
CA SER A 24 2.39 12.36 1.80
C SER A 24 2.51 13.09 0.45
N ARG A 25 3.50 13.98 0.36
CA ARG A 25 3.84 14.66 -0.90
C ARG A 25 4.31 13.67 -1.97
N ALA A 26 5.06 12.63 -1.62
CA ALA A 26 5.48 11.61 -2.60
C ALA A 26 4.25 10.93 -3.24
N ARG A 27 3.28 10.51 -2.42
CA ARG A 27 2.02 9.95 -2.92
C ARG A 27 1.22 10.94 -3.75
N ARG A 28 1.29 12.24 -3.43
CA ARG A 28 0.70 13.31 -4.25
C ARG A 28 1.22 13.33 -5.66
N ASP A 29 2.54 13.27 -5.79
CA ASP A 29 3.21 13.35 -7.09
C ASP A 29 2.92 12.09 -7.93
N LEU A 30 2.65 10.95 -7.29
CA LEU A 30 2.28 9.68 -7.93
C LEU A 30 0.78 9.54 -8.27
N LEU A 31 -0.08 10.46 -7.85
CA LEU A 31 -1.53 10.31 -8.03
C LEU A 31 -1.97 10.35 -9.51
N ALA A 32 -1.17 10.97 -10.37
CA ALA A 32 -1.44 11.03 -11.81
C ALA A 32 -1.14 9.72 -12.57
N LEU A 33 -0.43 8.79 -11.93
CA LEU A 33 -0.14 7.47 -12.49
C LEU A 33 -1.30 6.51 -12.22
N PRO A 34 -1.51 5.48 -13.05
CA PRO A 34 -2.55 4.48 -12.79
C PRO A 34 -2.20 3.63 -11.55
N PHE A 35 -3.20 3.28 -10.75
CA PHE A 35 -3.04 2.30 -9.68
C PHE A 35 -2.75 0.91 -10.28
N PRO A 36 -1.59 0.31 -9.97
CA PRO A 36 -1.20 -0.97 -10.53
C PRO A 36 -2.01 -2.10 -9.88
N HIS A 37 -2.31 -3.14 -10.65
CA HIS A 37 -2.82 -4.38 -10.08
C HIS A 37 -1.67 -5.11 -9.36
N PRO A 38 -1.87 -5.74 -8.19
CA PRO A 38 -0.80 -6.47 -7.50
C PRO A 38 -0.02 -7.44 -8.38
N ASP A 39 -0.71 -8.30 -9.11
CA ASP A 39 -0.12 -9.26 -10.07
C ASP A 39 0.76 -8.61 -11.17
N SER A 40 0.65 -7.30 -11.40
CA SER A 40 1.42 -6.61 -12.45
C SER A 40 2.88 -6.34 -12.07
N TYR A 41 3.23 -6.45 -10.79
CA TYR A 41 4.58 -6.14 -10.31
C TYR A 41 5.28 -7.32 -9.62
N ASP A 42 4.65 -8.50 -9.55
CA ASP A 42 5.21 -9.70 -8.90
C ASP A 42 6.60 -10.07 -9.45
N GLU A 43 6.77 -10.12 -10.77
CA GLU A 43 8.07 -10.46 -11.38
C GLU A 43 9.14 -9.39 -11.09
N ALA A 44 8.74 -8.12 -11.06
CA ALA A 44 9.64 -7.01 -10.76
C ALA A 44 10.06 -7.01 -9.28
N ASP A 45 9.15 -7.38 -8.39
CA ASP A 45 9.40 -7.55 -6.96
C ASP A 45 10.42 -8.68 -6.73
N ASP A 46 10.17 -9.86 -7.32
CA ASP A 46 11.09 -10.98 -7.32
C ASP A 46 12.47 -10.62 -7.88
N ALA A 47 12.52 -9.80 -8.94
CA ALA A 47 13.76 -9.33 -9.53
C ALA A 47 14.51 -8.34 -8.64
N LEU A 48 13.80 -7.49 -7.89
CA LEU A 48 14.40 -6.59 -6.91
C LEU A 48 14.97 -7.37 -5.72
N LEU A 49 14.22 -8.33 -5.17
CA LEU A 49 14.66 -9.20 -4.08
C LEU A 49 15.90 -10.03 -4.44
N ARG A 50 15.97 -10.55 -5.68
CA ARG A 50 17.18 -11.26 -6.16
C ARG A 50 18.43 -10.38 -6.22
N ARG A 51 18.26 -9.06 -6.32
CA ARG A 51 19.36 -8.08 -6.39
C ARG A 51 19.71 -7.49 -5.02
N GLU A 52 19.01 -7.90 -3.96
CA GLU A 52 19.31 -7.46 -2.59
C GLU A 52 20.78 -7.75 -2.25
N PRO A 53 21.58 -6.72 -1.92
CA PRO A 53 22.99 -6.91 -1.58
C PRO A 53 23.13 -7.80 -0.34
N ARG A 54 24.01 -8.80 -0.42
CA ARG A 54 24.30 -9.69 0.71
C ARG A 54 25.69 -9.41 1.24
N ALA A 55 25.84 -9.35 2.57
CA ALA A 55 27.14 -9.14 3.20
C ALA A 55 28.19 -10.19 2.78
N GLU A 56 27.74 -11.40 2.45
CA GLU A 56 28.57 -12.51 1.96
C GLU A 56 29.28 -12.21 0.63
N ASP A 57 28.71 -11.32 -0.20
CA ASP A 57 29.31 -10.90 -1.48
C ASP A 57 30.42 -9.84 -1.29
N TYR A 58 30.58 -9.32 -0.07
CA TYR A 58 31.53 -8.26 0.30
C TYR A 58 32.34 -8.63 1.56
N PRO A 59 33.07 -9.76 1.56
CA PRO A 59 33.65 -10.33 2.79
C PRO A 59 34.66 -9.42 3.51
N ASP A 60 35.29 -8.48 2.80
CA ASP A 60 36.32 -7.57 3.35
C ASP A 60 36.09 -6.10 2.96
N ASP A 61 34.90 -5.75 2.45
CA ASP A 61 34.59 -4.41 1.93
C ASP A 61 33.23 -3.91 2.44
N GLU A 62 33.20 -3.56 3.73
CA GLU A 62 32.02 -3.04 4.41
C GLU A 62 31.54 -1.71 3.80
N GLU A 63 32.46 -0.89 3.29
CA GLU A 63 32.09 0.37 2.63
C GLU A 63 31.33 0.09 1.32
N ALA A 64 31.85 -0.80 0.46
CA ALA A 64 31.16 -1.19 -0.76
C ALA A 64 29.81 -1.85 -0.49
N PHE A 65 29.70 -2.69 0.55
CA PHE A 65 28.42 -3.27 0.98
C PHE A 65 27.43 -2.18 1.37
N SER A 66 27.84 -1.21 2.20
CA SER A 66 27.00 -0.10 2.65
C SER A 66 26.48 0.75 1.48
N TRP A 67 27.34 1.05 0.50
CA TRP A 67 26.94 1.76 -0.72
C TRP A 67 25.96 0.95 -1.57
N ALA A 68 26.22 -0.33 -1.78
CA ALA A 68 25.33 -1.21 -2.54
C ALA A 68 23.97 -1.33 -1.85
N TRP A 69 23.95 -1.52 -0.53
CA TRP A 69 22.74 -1.59 0.28
C TRP A 69 21.91 -0.32 0.17
N THR A 70 22.54 0.86 0.34
CA THR A 70 21.86 2.15 0.25
C THR A 70 21.25 2.36 -1.14
N ALA A 71 21.98 2.03 -2.21
CA ALA A 71 21.47 2.17 -3.57
C ALA A 71 20.28 1.23 -3.84
N TRP A 72 20.31 0.00 -3.31
CA TRP A 72 19.20 -0.93 -3.42
C TRP A 72 17.98 -0.49 -2.58
N ASP A 73 18.20 0.01 -1.36
CA ASP A 73 17.14 0.50 -0.47
C ASP A 73 16.41 1.72 -1.07
N ASP A 74 17.16 2.64 -1.69
CA ASP A 74 16.58 3.77 -2.43
C ASP A 74 15.72 3.29 -3.62
N GLU A 75 16.22 2.33 -4.42
CA GLU A 75 15.44 1.73 -5.52
C GLU A 75 14.19 1.02 -5.01
N ALA A 76 14.32 0.26 -3.92
CA ALA A 76 13.23 -0.47 -3.30
C ALA A 76 12.17 0.47 -2.73
N GLY A 77 12.57 1.55 -2.07
CA GLY A 77 11.65 2.57 -1.58
C GLY A 77 10.84 3.23 -2.71
N GLU A 78 11.48 3.60 -3.82
CA GLU A 78 10.76 4.11 -4.99
C GLU A 78 9.80 3.07 -5.59
N PHE A 79 10.20 1.80 -5.62
CA PHE A 79 9.37 0.72 -6.11
C PHE A 79 8.14 0.49 -5.22
N GLU A 80 8.32 0.49 -3.90
CA GLU A 80 7.24 0.41 -2.91
C GLU A 80 6.27 1.58 -3.04
N ASP A 81 6.76 2.80 -3.24
CA ASP A 81 5.90 3.96 -3.48
C ASP A 81 5.05 3.77 -4.75
N ARG A 82 5.64 3.23 -5.83
CA ARG A 82 4.94 2.95 -7.09
C ARG A 82 3.83 1.90 -6.94
N LYS A 83 3.93 0.93 -6.03
CA LYS A 83 2.85 -0.05 -5.75
C LYS A 83 1.54 0.61 -5.29
N THR A 84 1.60 1.84 -4.78
CA THR A 84 0.41 2.62 -4.36
C THR A 84 0.14 3.86 -5.21
N ALA A 85 0.81 3.98 -6.36
CA ALA A 85 0.59 5.08 -7.29
C ALA A 85 -0.89 5.17 -7.70
N GLY A 86 -1.40 6.37 -7.99
CA GLY A 86 -2.82 6.53 -8.37
C GLY A 86 -3.84 6.25 -7.27
N ALA A 87 -3.42 5.94 -6.05
CA ALA A 87 -4.31 5.74 -4.90
C ALA A 87 -4.05 6.76 -3.78
N ILE A 88 -5.07 6.96 -2.94
CA ILE A 88 -4.95 7.66 -1.67
C ILE A 88 -5.13 6.67 -0.52
N VAL A 89 -4.52 6.97 0.63
CA VAL A 89 -4.96 6.40 1.90
C VAL A 89 -6.29 7.02 2.26
N LEU A 90 -7.30 6.17 2.32
CA LEU A 90 -8.66 6.50 2.71
C LEU A 90 -8.85 6.37 4.22
N LYS A 91 -8.15 5.43 4.86
CA LYS A 91 -8.20 5.21 6.31
C LYS A 91 -6.94 4.49 6.79
N GLU A 92 -6.31 5.01 7.83
CA GLU A 92 -5.23 4.34 8.56
C GLU A 92 -5.81 3.39 9.63
N HIS A 93 -5.20 2.22 9.81
CA HIS A 93 -5.55 1.25 10.86
C HIS A 93 -4.46 1.08 11.90
N GLY A 94 -3.36 1.85 11.78
CA GLY A 94 -2.17 1.72 12.63
C GLY A 94 -1.27 0.56 12.19
N CYS A 95 -0.08 0.46 12.79
CA CYS A 95 0.92 -0.57 12.46
C CYS A 95 1.30 -0.65 10.97
N GLY A 96 1.16 0.44 10.22
CA GLY A 96 1.45 0.49 8.78
C GLY A 96 0.34 -0.08 7.89
N PHE A 97 -0.83 -0.42 8.45
CA PHE A 97 -1.98 -0.86 7.68
C PHE A 97 -2.86 0.29 7.23
N ALA A 98 -3.28 0.28 5.97
CA ALA A 98 -4.19 1.29 5.45
C ALA A 98 -5.23 0.70 4.49
N THR A 99 -6.39 1.34 4.43
CA THR A 99 -7.33 1.18 3.31
C THR A 99 -6.96 2.19 2.24
N LEU A 100 -6.72 1.72 1.02
CA LEU A 100 -6.47 2.53 -0.15
C LEU A 100 -7.75 2.71 -0.97
N LEU A 101 -7.86 3.86 -1.63
CA LEU A 101 -8.83 4.11 -2.70
C LEU A 101 -8.06 4.43 -3.98
N ALA A 102 -8.23 3.59 -5.00
CA ALA A 102 -7.71 3.87 -6.34
C ALA A 102 -8.51 5.01 -6.98
N LEU A 103 -7.82 6.07 -7.41
CA LEU A 103 -8.42 7.24 -8.08
C LEU A 103 -8.12 7.28 -9.58
N THR A 104 -6.94 6.78 -9.97
CA THR A 104 -6.45 6.86 -11.36
C THR A 104 -6.21 5.46 -11.93
N GLY A 105 -6.53 5.27 -13.21
CA GLY A 105 -6.30 4.01 -13.93
C GLY A 105 -7.51 3.06 -13.98
N PRO A 106 -7.32 1.84 -14.50
CA PRO A 106 -8.42 0.89 -14.75
C PRO A 106 -9.16 0.43 -13.49
N LEU A 107 -8.50 0.49 -12.34
CA LEU A 107 -9.03 0.08 -11.04
C LEU A 107 -9.68 1.25 -10.27
N ALA A 108 -9.80 2.43 -10.89
CA ALA A 108 -10.37 3.61 -10.24
C ALA A 108 -11.76 3.36 -9.63
N GLY A 109 -11.98 3.88 -8.42
CA GLY A 109 -13.22 3.71 -7.66
C GLY A 109 -13.26 2.45 -6.78
N THR A 110 -12.23 1.61 -6.81
CA THR A 110 -12.13 0.39 -5.99
C THR A 110 -11.27 0.61 -4.74
N VAL A 111 -11.54 -0.20 -3.70
CA VAL A 111 -10.84 -0.15 -2.42
C VAL A 111 -9.97 -1.38 -2.17
N TRP A 112 -8.82 -1.13 -1.54
CA TRP A 112 -7.78 -2.13 -1.33
C TRP A 112 -7.24 -2.04 0.09
N TRP A 113 -6.69 -3.14 0.57
CA TRP A 113 -5.98 -3.21 1.83
C TRP A 113 -4.48 -3.16 1.56
N ASP A 114 -3.81 -2.14 2.07
CA ASP A 114 -2.36 -2.08 2.14
C ASP A 114 -1.89 -2.83 3.40
N GLY A 115 -1.44 -4.07 3.19
CA GLY A 115 -0.92 -4.96 4.21
C GLY A 115 0.59 -5.10 4.18
N ARG A 116 1.29 -4.25 3.41
CA ARG A 116 2.71 -4.45 3.11
C ARG A 116 3.60 -4.42 4.35
N ALA A 117 3.23 -3.66 5.38
CA ALA A 117 3.98 -3.62 6.64
C ALA A 117 4.15 -4.98 7.37
N THR A 118 3.33 -5.99 7.06
CA THR A 118 3.44 -7.32 7.70
C THR A 118 3.37 -8.49 6.74
N CYS A 119 2.70 -8.33 5.61
CA CYS A 119 2.43 -9.41 4.68
C CYS A 119 3.02 -9.14 3.29
N ASP A 120 3.66 -7.98 3.08
CA ASP A 120 4.21 -7.54 1.78
C ASP A 120 3.18 -7.52 0.62
N LEU A 121 1.89 -7.49 0.95
CA LEU A 121 0.80 -7.57 -0.02
C LEU A 121 -0.15 -6.39 0.05
N ILE A 122 -0.62 -5.98 -1.13
CA ILE A 122 -1.84 -5.18 -1.31
C ILE A 122 -2.92 -6.13 -1.81
N VAL A 123 -4.03 -6.24 -1.07
CA VAL A 123 -5.10 -7.19 -1.40
C VAL A 123 -6.43 -6.47 -1.65
N PRO A 124 -7.27 -6.99 -2.55
CA PRO A 124 -8.58 -6.38 -2.78
C PRO A 124 -9.47 -6.56 -1.54
N LEU A 125 -10.11 -5.46 -1.11
CA LEU A 125 -11.22 -5.59 -0.17
C LEU A 125 -12.44 -6.07 -0.96
N SER A 126 -13.02 -7.20 -0.58
CA SER A 126 -14.11 -7.82 -1.35
C SER A 126 -15.28 -8.22 -0.47
N LEU A 127 -16.48 -8.11 -1.05
CA LEU A 127 -17.70 -8.68 -0.49
C LEU A 127 -17.88 -10.16 -0.85
N ASP A 128 -17.12 -10.67 -1.83
CA ASP A 128 -17.22 -12.04 -2.33
C ASP A 128 -15.84 -12.60 -2.70
N HIS A 129 -15.11 -13.03 -1.66
CA HIS A 129 -13.83 -13.72 -1.84
C HIS A 129 -13.99 -15.11 -2.45
N ALA A 130 -15.15 -15.76 -2.27
CA ALA A 130 -15.40 -17.08 -2.85
C ALA A 130 -15.63 -17.00 -4.37
N GLY A 131 -16.19 -15.90 -4.86
CA GLY A 131 -16.44 -15.62 -6.28
C GLY A 131 -15.28 -14.95 -7.02
N GLY A 132 -14.04 -15.06 -6.52
CA GLY A 132 -12.85 -14.53 -7.18
C GLY A 132 -12.38 -13.16 -6.67
N GLY A 133 -12.93 -12.67 -5.55
CA GLY A 133 -12.33 -11.56 -4.81
C GLY A 133 -12.38 -10.22 -5.53
N ARG A 134 -13.42 -9.96 -6.34
CA ARG A 134 -13.58 -8.66 -7.02
C ARG A 134 -13.42 -7.52 -6.01
N PRO A 135 -12.57 -6.51 -6.29
CA PRO A 135 -12.46 -5.34 -5.45
C PRO A 135 -13.82 -4.65 -5.28
N ALA A 136 -14.19 -4.35 -4.03
CA ALA A 136 -15.35 -3.55 -3.70
C ALA A 136 -15.14 -2.11 -4.17
N THR A 137 -16.22 -1.46 -4.57
CA THR A 137 -16.23 -0.02 -4.85
C THR A 137 -16.22 0.78 -3.55
N PHE A 138 -15.85 2.06 -3.62
CA PHE A 138 -15.97 2.96 -2.47
C PHE A 138 -17.38 2.98 -1.86
N GLY A 139 -18.42 2.97 -2.70
CA GLY A 139 -19.82 2.96 -2.23
C GLY A 139 -20.21 1.66 -1.53
N GLU A 140 -19.70 0.51 -2.00
CA GLU A 140 -19.89 -0.79 -1.35
C GLU A 140 -19.12 -0.87 -0.03
N TRP A 141 -17.93 -0.26 0.05
CA TRP A 141 -17.13 -0.20 1.26
C TRP A 141 -17.70 0.75 2.31
N LEU A 142 -18.37 1.83 1.90
CA LEU A 142 -18.84 2.88 2.80
C LEU A 142 -19.72 2.31 3.93
N GLY A 143 -19.35 2.63 5.17
CA GLY A 143 -20.04 2.16 6.38
C GLY A 143 -19.66 0.75 6.83
N ARG A 144 -18.68 0.10 6.18
CA ARG A 144 -18.15 -1.22 6.58
C ARG A 144 -16.76 -1.11 7.21
N ASP A 145 -16.42 -2.10 8.02
CA ASP A 145 -15.06 -2.29 8.50
C ASP A 145 -14.21 -2.96 7.39
N SER A 146 -13.00 -2.46 7.17
CA SER A 146 -12.10 -3.00 6.14
C SER A 146 -11.62 -4.41 6.51
N TRP A 147 -11.46 -4.68 7.81
CA TRP A 147 -11.09 -6.00 8.31
C TRP A 147 -12.12 -7.08 7.97
N ASP A 148 -13.39 -6.71 7.89
CA ASP A 148 -14.48 -7.65 7.55
C ASP A 148 -14.54 -7.97 6.05
N LEU A 149 -13.82 -7.20 5.23
CA LEU A 149 -13.73 -7.33 3.77
C LEU A 149 -12.40 -7.95 3.32
N LEU A 150 -11.54 -8.36 4.26
CA LEU A 150 -10.33 -9.13 3.97
C LEU A 150 -10.66 -10.60 3.62
N PRO A 151 -9.76 -11.28 2.89
CA PRO A 151 -9.85 -12.71 2.66
C PRO A 151 -10.01 -13.47 4.00
N PRO A 152 -10.75 -14.58 4.03
CA PRO A 152 -11.06 -15.30 5.27
C PRO A 152 -9.83 -15.67 6.10
N ASP A 153 -8.73 -16.03 5.42
CA ASP A 153 -7.49 -16.49 6.05
C ASP A 153 -6.65 -15.34 6.62
N SER A 154 -6.98 -14.09 6.28
CA SER A 154 -6.22 -12.89 6.65
C SER A 154 -6.80 -12.15 7.86
N ARG A 155 -7.90 -12.63 8.45
CA ARG A 155 -8.59 -11.92 9.55
C ARG A 155 -7.96 -12.25 10.90
N PRO A 156 -7.59 -11.25 11.73
CA PRO A 156 -7.20 -11.52 13.11
C PRO A 156 -8.38 -12.15 13.85
N ARG A 157 -8.14 -13.23 14.61
CA ARG A 157 -9.17 -13.85 15.47
C ARG A 157 -9.65 -12.81 16.48
N ARG A 158 -10.84 -12.24 16.27
CA ARG A 158 -11.48 -11.35 17.25
C ARG A 158 -11.61 -12.13 18.56
N ARG A 159 -10.89 -11.74 19.61
CA ARG A 159 -11.18 -12.21 20.97
C ARG A 159 -12.53 -11.61 21.35
N GLY A 160 -13.50 -12.48 21.66
CA GLY A 160 -14.79 -12.09 22.20
C GLY A 160 -14.70 -11.57 23.63
#